data_AF-A0A0F5ZUX8-F1
#
_entry.id   AF-A0A0F5ZUX8-F1
#
_cell.length_a   1.000
_cell.length_b   1.000
_cell.length_c   1.000
_cell.angle_alpha   90.00
_cell.angle_beta   90.00
_cell.angle_gamma   90.00
#
_symmetry.space_group_name_H-M   'P 1'
#
loop_
_entity.id
_entity.type
_entity.pdbx_description
1 polymer ?
#
loop_
_entity_poly.entity_id
_entity_poly.type
_entity_poly.pdbx_seq_one_letter_code
_entity_poly.pdbx_strand_id
1 'polypeptide(L)'
;MRKTGLRGLASGAALAVILTGCAIKPAEEITVYKTKGAVQCESSGMSIFESESLLRNSGVDLVSSQCGVLEGMGFAQMCGGKTGDILVHTINARYEDLAASMGYEPVATLITEDTPQGFNVVDCQ
;
A
#
# COMPACT_ATOMS: atom_id res chain seq x y z
N MET A 1 -49.95 62.91 -28.71
CA MET A 1 -50.28 62.48 -27.33
C MET A 1 -50.14 60.96 -27.25
N ARG A 2 -49.38 60.44 -26.27
CA ARG A 2 -49.49 59.11 -25.58
C ARG A 2 -49.64 57.85 -26.47
N LYS A 3 -48.92 56.74 -26.31
CA LYS A 3 -48.17 56.15 -25.19
C LYS A 3 -47.62 54.80 -25.71
N THR A 4 -46.39 54.44 -25.33
CA THR A 4 -45.89 53.13 -24.85
C THR A 4 -46.53 51.82 -25.38
N GLY A 5 -45.80 50.75 -25.71
CA GLY A 5 -44.53 50.35 -25.15
C GLY A 5 -43.92 49.12 -25.82
N LEU A 6 -42.60 49.14 -25.84
CA LEU A 6 -41.70 48.07 -26.25
C LEU A 6 -41.78 46.95 -25.21
N ARG A 7 -42.38 45.82 -25.58
CA ARG A 7 -42.39 44.61 -24.74
C ARG A 7 -41.04 43.92 -24.89
N GLY A 8 -40.26 43.96 -23.81
CA GLY A 8 -38.92 43.38 -23.74
C GLY A 8 -38.93 41.89 -24.03
N LEU A 9 -38.01 41.49 -24.91
CA LEU A 9 -37.49 40.13 -24.93
C LEU A 9 -36.62 39.98 -23.67
N ALA A 10 -37.20 39.38 -22.63
CA ALA A 10 -36.40 38.89 -21.51
C ALA A 10 -35.53 37.75 -22.05
N SER A 11 -34.27 38.05 -22.37
CA SER A 11 -33.23 37.05 -22.57
C SER A 11 -33.14 36.20 -21.31
N GLY A 12 -33.76 35.02 -21.35
CA GLY A 12 -33.47 33.94 -20.41
C GLY A 12 -32.07 33.43 -20.67
N ALA A 13 -31.06 34.08 -20.09
CA ALA A 13 -29.73 33.53 -20.00
C ALA A 13 -29.76 32.40 -18.96
N ALA A 14 -30.08 31.19 -19.41
CA ALA A 14 -29.90 29.97 -18.62
C ALA A 14 -28.40 29.80 -18.36
N LEU A 15 -27.97 30.10 -17.14
CA LEU A 15 -26.61 29.94 -16.67
C LEU A 15 -26.34 28.43 -16.49
N ALA A 16 -25.85 27.77 -17.54
CA ALA A 16 -25.40 26.39 -17.47
C ALA A 16 -24.05 26.35 -16.72
N VAL A 17 -24.09 26.02 -15.43
CA VAL A 17 -22.90 25.75 -14.62
C VAL A 17 -22.31 24.42 -15.09
N ILE A 18 -21.23 24.47 -15.86
CA ILE A 18 -20.47 23.29 -16.28
C ILE A 18 -19.63 22.87 -15.07
N LEU A 19 -20.13 21.91 -14.29
CA LEU A 19 -19.34 21.21 -13.28
C LEU A 19 -18.33 20.30 -14.00
N THR A 20 -17.18 20.85 -14.39
CA THR A 20 -16.01 20.05 -14.72
C THR A 20 -15.52 19.36 -13.45
N GLY A 21 -15.99 18.14 -13.21
CA GLY A 21 -15.46 17.28 -12.16
C GLY A 21 -14.07 16.79 -12.55
N CYS A 22 -13.05 17.11 -11.75
CA CYS A 22 -11.76 16.45 -11.85
C CYS A 22 -11.93 14.98 -11.43
N ALA A 23 -11.73 14.05 -12.35
CA ALA A 23 -11.60 12.64 -12.00
C ALA A 23 -10.24 12.45 -11.29
N ILE A 24 -10.25 12.33 -9.97
CA ILE A 24 -9.04 11.97 -9.20
C ILE A 24 -8.84 10.46 -9.38
N LYS A 25 -7.82 10.06 -10.14
CA LYS A 25 -7.41 8.64 -10.23
C LYS A 25 -6.96 8.20 -8.83
N PRO A 26 -7.45 7.06 -8.30
CA PRO A 26 -6.93 6.54 -7.04
C PRO A 26 -5.43 6.29 -7.18
N ALA A 27 -4.73 6.49 -6.07
CA ALA A 27 -3.33 6.11 -5.94
C ALA A 27 -3.17 4.64 -6.30
N GLU A 28 -2.16 4.32 -7.11
CA GLU A 28 -1.75 2.94 -7.33
C GLU A 28 -1.06 2.42 -6.06
N GLU A 29 -1.37 1.20 -5.68
CA GLU A 29 -0.84 0.55 -4.48
C GLU A 29 0.02 -0.64 -4.88
N ILE A 30 1.07 -0.88 -4.10
CA ILE A 30 1.93 -2.05 -4.21
C ILE A 30 2.09 -2.68 -2.84
N THR A 31 2.16 -4.01 -2.80
CA THR A 31 2.47 -4.74 -1.57
C THR A 31 3.94 -5.15 -1.58
N VAL A 32 4.65 -4.78 -0.54
CA VAL A 32 6.06 -5.09 -0.33
C VAL A 32 6.24 -5.89 0.95
N TYR A 33 7.33 -6.66 1.03
CA TYR A 33 7.68 -7.44 2.21
C TYR A 33 9.14 -7.26 2.61
N LYS A 34 9.44 -7.57 3.86
CA LYS A 34 10.80 -7.69 4.39
C LYS A 34 10.84 -8.81 5.43
N THR A 35 11.92 -9.57 5.50
CA THR A 35 12.10 -10.57 6.57
C THR A 35 12.13 -9.91 7.95
N LYS A 36 11.44 -10.48 8.96
CA LYS A 36 11.55 -10.02 10.36
C LYS A 36 12.98 -10.10 10.88
N GLY A 37 13.78 -11.00 10.32
CA GLY A 37 15.11 -11.30 10.85
C GLY A 37 15.04 -12.05 12.19
N ALA A 38 13.96 -12.78 12.43
CA ALA A 38 13.81 -13.62 13.62
C ALA A 38 14.80 -14.79 13.60
N VAL A 39 15.23 -15.18 14.80
CA VAL A 39 16.19 -16.26 15.04
C VAL A 39 15.57 -17.25 16.01
N GLN A 40 15.49 -18.51 15.60
CA GLN A 40 14.87 -19.58 16.36
C GLN A 40 15.51 -19.68 17.75
N CYS A 41 14.66 -19.71 18.80
CA CYS A 41 15.02 -19.72 20.22
C CYS A 41 15.64 -18.42 20.79
N GLU A 42 15.91 -17.40 19.97
CA GLU A 42 16.67 -16.22 20.40
C GLU A 42 15.89 -14.90 20.26
N SER A 43 15.26 -14.67 19.10
CA SER A 43 14.67 -13.37 18.76
C SER A 43 13.45 -13.55 17.87
N SER A 44 12.39 -12.78 18.14
CA SER A 44 11.21 -12.66 17.27
C SER A 44 11.44 -11.72 16.08
N GLY A 45 12.63 -11.13 15.97
CA GLY A 45 12.98 -10.17 14.94
C GLY A 45 12.29 -8.82 15.12
N MET A 46 12.27 -8.04 14.04
CA MET A 46 11.57 -6.76 13.96
C MET A 46 10.05 -6.97 14.09
N SER A 47 9.41 -6.18 14.93
CA SER A 47 7.95 -6.14 15.06
C SER A 47 7.30 -5.40 13.88
N ILE A 48 6.00 -5.66 13.67
CA ILE A 48 5.23 -4.94 12.65
C ILE A 48 5.26 -3.42 12.89
N PHE A 49 5.12 -2.98 14.14
CA PHE A 49 5.12 -1.56 14.51
C PHE A 49 6.45 -0.86 14.23
N GLU A 50 7.59 -1.53 14.49
CA GLU A 50 8.90 -0.99 14.16
C GLU A 50 9.06 -0.81 12.64
N SER A 51 8.63 -1.80 11.86
CA SER A 51 8.67 -1.77 10.40
C SER A 51 7.78 -0.67 9.82
N GLU A 52 6.56 -0.53 10.33
CA GLU A 52 5.66 0.58 9.99
C GLU A 52 6.29 1.94 10.31
N SER A 53 6.88 2.06 11.49
CA SER A 53 7.53 3.30 11.93
C SER A 53 8.70 3.66 11.02
N LEU A 54 9.51 2.69 10.60
CA LEU A 54 10.61 2.92 9.64
C LEU A 54 10.08 3.48 8.31
N LEU A 55 9.04 2.89 7.75
CA LEU A 55 8.41 3.35 6.50
C LEU A 55 7.84 4.76 6.66
N ARG A 56 6.99 4.97 7.68
CA ARG A 56 6.33 6.26 7.93
C ARG A 56 7.34 7.38 8.21
N ASN A 57 8.38 7.12 9.01
CA ASN A 57 9.42 8.10 9.31
C ASN A 57 10.27 8.46 8.09
N SER A 58 10.31 7.60 7.08
CA SER A 58 10.98 7.86 5.80
C SER A 58 10.06 8.62 4.81
N GLY A 59 8.84 8.96 5.22
CA GLY A 59 7.86 9.68 4.41
C GLY A 59 7.01 8.79 3.50
N VAL A 60 7.04 7.46 3.69
CA VAL A 60 6.19 6.52 2.96
C VAL A 60 4.76 6.62 3.47
N ASP A 61 3.82 6.71 2.53
CA ASP A 61 2.39 6.62 2.80
C ASP A 61 1.96 5.15 2.84
N LEU A 62 1.77 4.66 4.06
CA LEU A 62 1.47 3.26 4.36
C LEU A 62 -0.04 3.06 4.51
N VAL A 63 -0.58 2.15 3.68
CA VAL A 63 -2.01 1.82 3.56
C VAL A 63 -2.42 0.76 4.57
N SER A 64 -1.68 -0.36 4.63
CA SER A 64 -1.96 -1.46 5.55
C SER A 64 -0.70 -2.26 5.86
N SER A 65 -0.72 -3.01 6.95
CA SER A 65 0.36 -3.92 7.31
C SER A 65 -0.19 -5.22 7.91
N GLN A 66 0.58 -6.29 7.73
CA GLN A 66 0.28 -7.60 8.28
C GLN A 66 1.56 -8.42 8.44
N CYS A 67 1.48 -9.48 9.23
CA CYS A 67 2.55 -10.45 9.35
C CYS A 67 2.28 -11.64 8.43
N GLY A 68 3.36 -12.27 7.99
CA GLY A 68 3.27 -13.46 7.16
C GLY A 68 4.42 -14.42 7.37
N VAL A 69 4.29 -15.61 6.78
CA VAL A 69 5.35 -16.63 6.72
C VAL A 69 5.51 -17.07 5.27
N LEU A 70 6.75 -17.08 4.77
CA LEU A 70 7.06 -17.50 3.40
C LEU A 70 6.53 -18.91 3.09
N GLU A 71 5.93 -19.07 1.91
CA GLU A 71 5.54 -20.37 1.36
C GLU A 71 6.68 -21.00 0.57
N GLY A 72 6.69 -22.33 0.49
CA GLY A 72 7.66 -23.08 -0.34
C GLY A 72 9.12 -23.04 0.16
N MET A 73 9.42 -22.26 1.21
CA MET A 73 10.76 -22.15 1.77
C MET A 73 10.88 -22.97 3.07
N GLY A 74 11.80 -23.95 3.05
CA GLY A 74 12.14 -24.74 4.23
C GLY A 74 13.19 -24.06 5.10
N PHE A 75 12.90 -23.95 6.41
CA PHE A 75 13.86 -23.50 7.42
C PHE A 75 14.20 -24.67 8.35
N ALA A 76 15.50 -24.86 8.60
CA ALA A 76 15.95 -25.92 9.50
C ALA A 76 15.49 -25.61 10.94
N GLN A 77 14.85 -26.57 11.60
CA GLN A 77 14.31 -26.41 12.94
C GLN A 77 15.39 -26.69 14.00
N MET A 78 16.21 -25.69 14.28
CA MET A 78 17.31 -25.73 15.25
C MET A 78 17.57 -24.33 15.82
N CYS A 79 17.89 -24.23 17.11
CA CYS A 79 18.20 -22.95 17.73
C CYS A 79 19.35 -22.25 17.01
N GLY A 80 19.20 -20.93 16.79
CA GLY A 80 20.11 -20.12 15.96
C GLY A 80 19.77 -20.12 14.46
N GLY A 81 18.80 -20.91 14.01
CA GLY A 81 18.30 -20.90 12.63
C GLY A 81 17.49 -19.64 12.30
N LYS A 82 17.44 -19.26 11.03
CA LYS A 82 16.51 -18.23 10.53
C LYS A 82 15.08 -18.75 10.50
N THR A 83 14.12 -17.85 10.42
CA THR A 83 12.71 -18.18 10.17
C THR A 83 12.23 -17.61 8.84
N GLY A 84 11.05 -18.06 8.40
CA GLY A 84 10.36 -17.52 7.24
C GLY A 84 9.45 -16.33 7.55
N ASP A 85 9.55 -15.76 8.75
CA ASP A 85 8.65 -14.69 9.16
C ASP A 85 8.97 -13.39 8.42
N ILE A 86 7.94 -12.78 7.85
CA ILE A 86 8.02 -11.55 7.07
C ILE A 86 7.02 -10.51 7.59
N LEU A 87 7.34 -9.25 7.32
CA LEU A 87 6.48 -8.09 7.52
C LEU A 87 6.03 -7.62 6.15
N VAL A 88 4.72 -7.53 5.96
CA VAL A 88 4.10 -7.21 4.66
C VAL A 88 3.37 -5.90 4.79
N HIS A 89 3.61 -4.99 3.85
CA HIS A 89 3.08 -3.63 3.86
C HIS A 89 2.50 -3.30 2.49
N THR A 90 1.29 -2.75 2.47
CA THR A 90 0.74 -2.12 1.28
C THR A 90 1.04 -0.63 1.36
N ILE A 91 1.69 -0.10 0.33
CA ILE A 91 2.12 1.29 0.22
C ILE A 91 1.66 1.85 -1.12
N ASN A 92 1.63 3.18 -1.25
CA ASN A 92 1.48 3.78 -2.56
C ASN A 92 2.68 3.42 -3.46
N ALA A 93 2.42 2.96 -4.69
CA ALA A 93 3.42 2.47 -5.65
C ALA A 93 4.53 3.50 -5.96
N ARG A 94 4.26 4.80 -5.79
CA ARG A 94 5.29 5.85 -5.95
C ARG A 94 6.47 5.71 -4.98
N TYR A 95 6.33 4.91 -3.93
CA TYR A 95 7.35 4.67 -2.91
C TYR A 95 8.10 3.36 -3.08
N GLU A 96 7.87 2.61 -4.15
CA GLU A 96 8.54 1.32 -4.37
C GLU A 96 10.07 1.43 -4.29
N ASP A 97 10.68 2.36 -5.02
CA ASP A 97 12.14 2.55 -5.01
C ASP A 97 12.68 2.93 -3.62
N LEU A 98 11.93 3.74 -2.86
CA LEU A 98 12.30 4.10 -1.50
C LEU A 98 12.23 2.89 -0.57
N ALA A 99 11.14 2.11 -0.63
CA ALA A 99 11.01 0.88 0.12
C ALA A 99 12.10 -0.13 -0.25
N ALA A 100 12.44 -0.25 -1.55
CA ALA A 100 13.53 -1.08 -2.03
C ALA A 100 14.89 -0.66 -1.43
N SER A 101 15.17 0.65 -1.37
CA SER A 101 16.40 1.17 -0.74
C SER A 101 16.49 0.86 0.77
N MET A 102 15.35 0.64 1.43
CA MET A 102 15.25 0.22 2.83
C MET A 102 15.27 -1.32 2.99
N GLY A 103 15.39 -2.04 1.88
CA GLY A 103 15.45 -3.51 1.81
C GLY A 103 14.09 -4.18 1.98
N TYR A 104 13.02 -3.57 1.47
CA TYR A 104 11.77 -4.25 1.17
C TYR A 104 11.79 -4.72 -0.29
N GLU A 105 11.02 -5.75 -0.61
CA GLU A 105 10.87 -6.28 -1.96
C GLU A 105 9.38 -6.41 -2.31
N PRO A 106 8.96 -6.28 -3.57
CA PRO A 106 7.57 -6.53 -3.96
C PRO A 106 7.16 -7.98 -3.66
N VAL A 107 5.97 -8.22 -3.10
CA VAL A 107 5.49 -9.61 -2.86
C VAL A 107 5.34 -10.41 -4.15
N ALA A 108 5.23 -9.73 -5.30
CA ALA A 108 5.22 -10.38 -6.61
C ALA A 108 6.48 -11.22 -6.88
N THR A 109 7.60 -10.95 -6.19
CA THR A 109 8.83 -11.76 -6.31
C THR A 109 8.72 -13.12 -5.61
N LEU A 110 7.72 -13.31 -4.73
CA LEU A 110 7.47 -14.55 -4.00
C LEU A 110 6.52 -15.50 -4.74
N ILE A 111 5.84 -15.02 -5.79
CA ILE A 111 4.82 -15.79 -6.49
C ILE A 111 5.48 -16.76 -7.46
N THR A 112 5.13 -18.04 -7.33
CA THR A 112 5.52 -19.10 -8.26
C THR A 112 4.30 -19.93 -8.65
N GLU A 113 4.45 -20.87 -9.58
CA GLU A 113 3.37 -21.82 -9.93
C GLU A 113 2.92 -22.65 -8.70
N ASP A 114 3.86 -22.98 -7.81
CA ASP A 114 3.59 -23.79 -6.61
C ASP A 114 3.15 -22.93 -5.41
N THR A 115 3.47 -21.63 -5.40
CA THR A 115 3.17 -20.68 -4.32
C THR A 115 2.45 -19.45 -4.87
N PRO A 116 1.16 -19.56 -5.21
CA PRO A 116 0.44 -18.49 -5.91
C PRO A 116 0.26 -17.21 -5.06
N GLN A 117 0.41 -17.31 -3.74
CA GLN A 117 0.41 -16.16 -2.82
C GLN A 117 1.82 -15.79 -2.36
N GLY A 118 2.77 -16.74 -2.43
CA GLY A 118 4.16 -16.57 -2.00
C GLY A 118 4.39 -16.57 -0.49
N PHE A 119 3.35 -16.30 0.30
CA PHE A 119 3.36 -16.31 1.76
C PHE A 119 1.96 -16.58 2.34
N ASN A 120 1.92 -17.05 3.58
CA ASN A 120 0.69 -17.17 4.36
C ASN A 120 0.56 -16.02 5.35
N VAL A 121 -0.63 -15.44 5.47
CA VAL A 121 -0.93 -14.42 6.50
C VAL A 121 -1.03 -15.08 7.86
N VAL A 122 -0.40 -14.48 8.87
CA VAL A 122 -0.45 -14.94 10.26
C VAL A 122 -0.68 -13.77 11.20
N ASP A 123 -1.12 -14.08 12.42
CA ASP A 123 -1.22 -13.07 13.48
C ASP A 123 0.15 -12.50 13.81
N CYS A 124 0.21 -11.18 13.97
CA CYS A 124 1.43 -10.51 14.41
C CYS A 124 1.71 -10.83 15.89
N GLN A 125 2.90 -11.40 16.13
CA GLN A 125 3.49 -11.59 17.46
C GLN A 125 4.42 -10.43 17.80
#